data_AF-A0A327MED3-F1
#
_entry.id   AF-A0A327MED3-F1
#
_cell.length_a   1.000
_cell.length_b   1.000
_cell.length_c   1.000
_cell.angle_alpha   90.00
_cell.angle_beta   90.00
_cell.angle_gamma   90.00
#
_symmetry.space_group_name_H-M   'P 1'
#
loop_
_entity.id
_entity.type
_entity.pdbx_description
1 polymer ?
#
loop_
_entity_poly.entity_id
_entity_poly.type
_entity_poly.pdbx_seq_one_letter_code
_entity_poly.pdbx_strand_id
1 'polypeptide(L)' 'MRATPLAVETETESADHSALRLMLSYVEAECLRMGATDAARHAALAASLMPEQPRHAAGEVKPETHARRPRGARLH' A
#
# COMPACT_ATOMS: atom_id res chain seq x y z
N MET A 1 21.49 -15.81 -2.06
CA MET A 1 20.56 -14.99 -2.86
C MET A 1 20.41 -13.66 -2.15
N ARG A 2 20.88 -12.57 -2.75
CA ARG A 2 20.84 -11.22 -2.16
C ARG A 2 19.54 -10.56 -2.65
N ALA A 3 18.58 -10.33 -1.76
CA ALA A 3 17.39 -9.55 -2.09
C ALA A 3 17.84 -8.13 -2.49
N THR A 4 17.39 -7.67 -3.65
CA THR A 4 17.69 -6.34 -4.18
C THR A 4 17.05 -5.26 -3.30
N PRO A 5 17.85 -4.38 -2.66
CA PRO A 5 17.34 -3.40 -1.67
C PRO A 5 16.33 -2.39 -2.26
N LEU A 6 16.40 -2.11 -3.56
CA LEU A 6 15.55 -1.13 -4.24
C LEU A 6 14.04 -1.47 -4.22
N ALA A 7 13.68 -2.76 -4.16
CA ALA A 7 12.28 -3.17 -4.18
C ALA A 7 11.59 -2.93 -2.83
N VAL A 8 12.35 -2.92 -1.72
CA VAL A 8 11.82 -2.67 -0.38
C VAL A 8 11.62 -1.17 -0.17
N GLU A 9 12.54 -0.33 -0.65
CA GLU A 9 12.48 1.13 -0.50
C GLU A 9 11.26 1.75 -1.20
N THR A 10 10.92 1.27 -2.40
CA THR A 10 9.76 1.77 -3.15
C THR A 10 8.42 1.35 -2.54
N GLU A 11 8.35 0.14 -1.99
CA GLU A 11 7.14 -0.36 -1.31
C GLU A 11 6.88 0.43 -0.02
N THR A 12 7.93 0.73 0.75
CA THR A 12 7.85 1.60 1.94
C THR A 12 7.45 3.04 1.61
N GLU A 13 8.06 3.66 0.59
CA GLU A 13 7.74 5.04 0.19
C GLU A 13 6.27 5.17 -0.25
N SER A 14 5.76 4.14 -0.93
CA SER A 14 4.35 4.08 -1.30
C SER A 14 3.44 3.97 -0.06
N ALA A 15 3.75 3.06 0.88
CA ALA A 15 2.99 2.88 2.12
C ALA A 15 2.98 4.18 2.94
N ASP A 16 4.10 4.90 2.96
CA ASP A 16 4.24 6.19 3.63
C ASP A 16 3.31 7.25 3.03
N HIS A 17 3.13 7.28 1.70
CA HIS A 17 2.18 8.19 1.07
C HIS A 17 0.71 7.88 1.41
N SER A 18 0.33 6.61 1.52
CA SER A 18 -1.03 6.24 1.95
C SER A 18 -1.31 6.66 3.39
N ALA A 19 -0.33 6.47 4.29
CA ALA A 19 -0.43 6.87 5.69
C ALA A 19 -0.52 8.40 5.83
N LEU A 20 0.31 9.13 5.07
CA LEU A 20 0.30 10.59 5.05
C LEU A 20 -1.05 11.15 4.57
N ARG A 21 -1.67 10.57 3.54
CA ARG A 21 -3.03 10.98 3.12
C ARG A 21 -4.05 10.78 4.23
N LEU A 22 -4.04 9.63 4.90
CA LEU A 22 -4.94 9.35 6.02
C LEU A 22 -4.76 10.36 7.15
N MET A 23 -3.51 10.71 7.49
CA MET A 23 -3.22 11.73 8.50
C MET A 23 -3.72 13.11 8.07
N LEU A 24 -3.53 13.50 6.81
CA LEU A 24 -4.02 14.79 6.30
C LEU A 24 -5.55 14.87 6.30
N SER A 25 -6.25 13.79 5.95
CA SER A 25 -7.71 13.73 6.03
C SER A 25 -8.22 13.86 7.48
N TYR A 26 -7.53 13.24 8.44
CA TYR A 26 -7.85 13.42 9.85
C TYR A 26 -7.65 14.87 10.30
N VAL A 27 -6.51 15.48 9.94
CA VAL A 27 -6.20 16.88 10.27
C VAL A 27 -7.22 17.83 9.67
N GLU A 28 -7.64 17.63 8.42
CA GLU A 28 -8.70 18.41 7.79
C GLU A 28 -9.99 18.38 8.61
N ALA A 29 -10.46 17.19 8.99
CA ALA A 29 -11.68 17.02 9.78
C ALA A 29 -11.58 17.71 11.14
N GLU A 30 -10.44 17.60 11.82
CA GLU A 30 -10.21 18.27 13.10
C GLU A 30 -10.16 19.79 12.95
N CYS A 31 -9.55 20.31 11.89
CA CYS A 31 -9.58 21.73 11.58
C CYS A 31 -11.01 22.24 11.35
N LEU A 32 -11.84 21.50 10.62
CA LEU A 32 -13.26 21.85 10.43
C LEU A 32 -14.02 21.84 11.76
N ARG A 33 -13.78 20.86 12.62
CA ARG A 33 -14.40 20.75 13.96
C ARG A 33 -14.07 21.94 14.85
N MET A 34 -12.86 22.50 14.71
CA MET A 34 -12.41 23.70 15.43
C MET A 34 -12.81 25.02 14.75
N GLY A 35 -13.43 24.99 13.56
CA GLY A 35 -13.76 26.17 12.77
C GLY A 35 -12.58 26.80 12.03
N ALA A 36 -11.43 26.11 11.95
CA ALA A 36 -10.23 26.56 11.25
C ALA A 36 -10.31 26.23 9.74
N THR A 37 -11.28 26.82 9.04
CA THR A 37 -11.61 26.47 7.64
C THR A 37 -10.44 26.69 6.67
N ASP A 38 -9.64 27.75 6.84
CA ASP A 38 -8.47 27.98 5.99
C ASP A 38 -7.40 26.90 6.17
N ALA A 39 -7.18 26.43 7.40
CA ALA A 39 -6.25 25.33 7.68
C ALA A 39 -6.76 23.99 7.11
N ALA A 40 -8.07 23.73 7.23
CA ALA A 40 -8.70 22.56 6.60
C ALA A 40 -8.49 22.57 5.08
N ARG A 41 -8.70 23.71 4.42
CA ARG A 41 -8.44 23.88 2.98
C ARG A 41 -6.99 23.56 2.63
N HIS A 42 -6.03 24.01 3.44
CA HIS A 42 -4.61 23.71 3.21
C HIS A 42 -4.29 22.22 3.38
N ALA A 43 -4.88 21.54 4.37
CA ALA A 43 -4.71 20.10 4.55
C ALA A 43 -5.26 19.30 3.35
N ALA A 44 -6.46 19.66 2.87
CA ALA A 44 -7.05 19.06 1.67
C ALA A 44 -6.18 19.28 0.42
N LEU A 45 -5.66 20.49 0.23
CA LEU A 45 -4.75 20.81 -0.86
C LEU A 45 -3.46 19.98 -0.78
N ALA A 46 -2.85 19.87 0.40
CA ALA A 46 -1.66 19.06 0.60
C ALA A 46 -1.91 17.59 0.23
N ALA A 47 -3.05 17.01 0.62
CA ALA A 47 -3.41 15.64 0.27
C ALA A 47 -3.57 15.45 -1.25
N SER A 48 -4.14 16.45 -1.94
CA SER A 48 -4.34 16.40 -3.40
C SER A 48 -3.05 16.50 -4.22
N LEU A 49 -1.99 17.08 -3.63
CA LEU A 49 -0.67 17.20 -4.27
C LEU A 49 0.18 15.92 -4.09
N MET A 50 -0.27 14.97 -3.29
CA MET A 50 0.49 13.73 -3.05
C MET A 50 0.44 12.80 -4.26
N PRO A 51 1.58 12.21 -4.67
CA PRO A 51 1.66 11.39 -5.87
C PRO A 51 0.75 10.16 -5.78
N GLU A 52 -0.17 10.01 -6.73
CA GLU A 52 -1.12 8.90 -6.76
C GLU A 52 -0.36 7.58 -6.73
N GLN A 53 -0.55 6.81 -5.67
CA GLN A 53 0.17 5.57 -5.48
C GLN A 53 -0.23 4.64 -6.63
N PRO A 54 0.73 4.11 -7.42
CA PRO A 54 0.40 3.08 -8.40
C PRO A 54 -0.31 1.98 -7.62
N ARG A 55 -1.55 1.67 -7.99
CA ARG A 55 -2.24 0.48 -7.46
C ARG A 55 -1.33 -0.68 -7.83
N HIS A 56 -0.49 -1.14 -6.91
CA HIS A 56 0.24 -2.37 -7.10
C HIS A 56 -0.85 -3.39 -7.35
N ALA A 57 -0.95 -3.83 -8.62
CA ALA A 57 -1.81 -4.92 -9.00
C ALA A 57 -1.50 -6.02 -7.98
N ALA A 58 -2.49 -6.30 -7.12
CA ALA A 58 -2.40 -7.33 -6.11
C ALA A 58 -1.68 -8.51 -6.77
N GLY A 59 -0.52 -8.85 -6.21
CA GLY A 59 0.40 -9.78 -6.83
C GLY A 59 -0.38 -10.96 -7.40
N GLU A 60 -0.14 -11.24 -8.67
CA GLU A 60 -0.56 -12.47 -9.31
C GLU A 60 0.09 -13.61 -8.52
N VAL A 61 -0.57 -14.04 -7.45
CA VAL A 61 -0.23 -15.26 -6.72
C VAL A 61 -0.55 -16.37 -7.69
N LYS A 62 0.40 -16.70 -8.57
CA LYS A 62 0.38 -17.96 -9.28
C LYS A 62 0.28 -19.03 -8.21
N PRO A 63 -0.80 -19.83 -8.16
CA PRO A 63 -0.78 -21.00 -7.32
C PRO A 63 0.30 -21.90 -7.93
N GLU A 64 1.47 -21.95 -7.30
CA GLU A 64 2.40 -23.04 -7.50
C GLU A 64 1.71 -24.29 -6.99
N THR A 65 0.91 -24.89 -7.86
CA THR A 65 0.40 -26.23 -7.65
C THR A 65 1.63 -27.13 -7.71
N HIS A 66 2.24 -27.34 -6.54
CA HIS A 66 3.26 -28.34 -6.32
C HIS A 66 2.81 -29.62 -7.04
N ALA A 67 3.52 -29.95 -8.12
CA ALA A 67 3.38 -31.20 -8.83
C ALA A 67 3.55 -32.32 -7.81
N ARG A 68 2.41 -32.86 -7.34
CA ARG A 68 2.36 -33.95 -6.39
C ARG A 68 2.92 -35.17 -7.13
N ARG A 69 4.21 -35.44 -6.89
CA ARG A 69 4.93 -36.64 -7.35
C ARG A 69 4.00 -37.85 -7.26
N PRO A 70 3.91 -38.69 -8.31
CA PRO A 70 3.13 -39.92 -8.23
C PRO A 70 3.84 -40.84 -7.23
N ARG A 71 3.24 -41.02 -6.04
CA ARG A 71 3.68 -42.07 -5.11
C ARG A 71 3.29 -43.40 -5.73
N GLY A 72 4.32 -44.18 -6.03
CA GLY A 72 4.25 -45.38 -6.83
C GLY A 72 3.30 -46.46 -6.33
N ALA A 73 2.96 -47.30 -7.29
CA ALA A 73 2.36 -48.61 -7.13
C ALA A 73 2.97 -49.44 -5.99
N ARG A 74 2.10 -50.15 -5.24
CA ARG A 74 2.30 -51.49 -4.64
C ARG A 74 0.90 -51.97 -4.24
N LEU A 75 0.31 -52.89 -5.02
CA LEU A 75 0.27 -54.34 -4.78
C LEU A 75 -0.52 -54.72 -3.52
N HIS A 76 -1.79 -55.10 -3.71
CA HIS A 76 -2.49 -56.16 -2.99
C HIS A 76 -3.53 -56.77 -3.93
#